data_AF-A0A8J2PQZ1-F1
#
_entry.id   AF-A0A8J2PQZ1-F1
#
_cell.length_a   1.000
_cell.length_b   1.000
_cell.length_c   1.000
_cell.angle_alpha   90.00
_cell.angle_beta   90.00
_cell.angle_gamma   90.00
#
_symmetry.space_group_name_H-M   'P 1'
#
loop_
_entity.id
_entity.type
_entity.pdbx_description
1 polymer ?
#
loop_
_entity_poly.entity_id
_entity_poly.type
_entity_poly.pdbx_seq_one_letter_code
_entity_poly.pdbx_strand_id
1 'polypeptide(L)' 'MEKERPEEAYDPFERAIRKTGCWKEHLMCAECIGDTKDWRECNEELQKFRSCMQNYMQDKLESSQKASN' A
#
# COMPACT_ATOMS: atom_id res chain seq x y z
N MET A 1 21.73 14.14 -7.53
CA MET A 1 21.77 13.37 -6.27
C MET A 1 20.41 13.57 -5.62
N GLU A 2 19.43 12.75 -6.00
CA GLU A 2 18.11 12.77 -5.35
C GLU A 2 18.31 12.25 -3.93
N LYS A 3 18.18 13.13 -2.96
CA LYS A 3 18.27 12.77 -1.55
C LYS A 3 17.00 12.02 -1.19
N GLU A 4 17.09 10.70 -1.11
CA GLU A 4 16.01 9.87 -0.59
C GLU A 4 15.61 10.39 0.80
N ARG A 5 14.31 10.65 0.99
CA ARG A 5 13.77 11.14 2.26
C ARG A 5 14.00 10.06 3.33
N PRO A 6 14.60 10.38 4.50
CA PRO A 6 14.85 9.40 5.55
C PRO A 6 13.54 8.74 6.00
N GLU A 7 13.58 7.45 6.37
CA GLU A 7 12.37 6.68 6.67
C GLU A 7 11.58 7.29 7.84
N GLU A 8 12.27 7.89 8.80
CA GLU A 8 11.65 8.56 9.95
C GLU A 8 10.79 9.76 9.55
N ALA A 9 11.06 10.36 8.39
CA ALA A 9 10.33 11.52 7.87
C ALA A 9 9.04 11.15 7.12
N TYR A 10 8.81 9.87 6.80
CA TYR A 10 7.50 9.40 6.36
C TYR A 10 6.52 9.39 7.54
N ASP A 11 5.24 9.64 7.31
CA ASP A 11 4.26 9.46 8.38
C ASP A 11 4.08 7.96 8.72
N PRO A 12 3.47 7.63 9.88
CA PRO A 12 3.25 6.24 10.28
C PRO A 12 2.44 5.41 9.28
N PHE A 13 1.51 6.02 8.55
CA PHE A 13 0.66 5.38 7.56
C PHE A 13 1.43 5.08 6.27
N GLU A 14 2.19 6.05 5.74
CA GLU A 14 3.08 5.84 4.60
C GLU A 14 4.09 4.72 4.88
N ARG A 15 4.71 4.72 6.06
CA ARG A 15 5.62 3.64 6.48
C ARG A 15 4.92 2.30 6.53
N ALA A 16 3.70 2.25 7.06
CA ALA A 16 2.94 1.01 7.15
C ALA A 16 2.65 0.43 5.77
N ILE A 17 2.21 1.25 4.81
CA ILE A 17 1.94 0.80 3.43
C ILE A 17 3.23 0.39 2.72
N ARG A 18 4.33 1.14 2.89
CA ARG A 18 5.63 0.76 2.30
C ARG A 18 6.09 -0.62 2.77
N LYS A 19 5.85 -0.96 4.05
CA LYS A 19 6.17 -2.27 4.62
C LYS A 19 5.33 -3.42 4.05
N THR A 20 4.14 -3.16 3.50
CA THR A 20 3.34 -4.21 2.87
C THR A 20 3.76 -4.50 1.43
N GLY A 21 4.58 -3.65 0.82
CA GLY A 21 4.93 -3.73 -0.60
C GLY A 21 3.87 -3.13 -1.54
N CYS A 22 2.73 -2.68 -1.02
CA CYS A 22 1.61 -2.14 -1.81
C CYS A 22 1.69 -0.62 -2.05
N TRP A 23 2.89 -0.04 -1.94
CA TRP A 23 3.08 1.41 -2.06
C TRP A 23 2.78 1.92 -3.47
N LYS A 24 3.07 1.13 -4.50
CA LYS A 24 2.81 1.51 -5.89
C LYS A 24 1.32 1.66 -6.15
N GLU A 25 0.52 0.69 -5.72
CA GLU A 25 -0.94 0.70 -5.88
C GLU A 25 -1.56 1.85 -5.06
N HIS A 26 -0.99 2.16 -3.88
CA HIS A 26 -1.39 3.33 -3.11
C HIS A 26 -1.17 4.64 -3.89
N LEU A 27 0.01 4.80 -4.50
CA LEU A 27 0.30 5.99 -5.32
C LEU A 27 -0.66 6.11 -6.50
N MET A 28 -0.96 5.00 -7.19
CA MET A 28 -1.94 5.02 -8.29
C MET A 28 -3.33 5.47 -7.82
N CYS A 29 -3.79 5.00 -6.67
CA CYS A 29 -5.03 5.49 -6.06
C CYS A 29 -4.96 7.00 -5.76
N ALA A 30 -3.86 7.47 -5.17
CA ALA A 30 -3.69 8.87 -4.81
C ALA A 30 -3.64 9.79 -6.04
N GLU A 31 -2.96 9.35 -7.11
CA GLU A 31 -2.91 10.04 -8.40
C GLU A 31 -4.31 10.15 -9.00
N CYS A 32 -5.06 9.05 -9.11
CA CYS A 32 -6.41 9.08 -9.64
C CYS A 32 -7.32 10.02 -8.83
N ILE A 33 -7.30 9.93 -7.49
CA ILE A 33 -8.11 10.81 -6.64
C ILE A 33 -7.69 12.28 -6.79
N GLY A 34 -6.40 12.55 -7.00
CA GLY A 34 -5.89 13.89 -7.27
C GLY A 34 -6.41 14.47 -8.59
N ASP A 35 -6.46 13.63 -9.63
CA ASP A 35 -6.90 14.00 -10.97
C ASP A 35 -8.43 14.16 -11.06
N THR A 36 -9.18 13.16 -10.58
CA THR A 36 -10.66 13.15 -10.67
C THR A 36 -11.30 14.02 -9.59
N LYS A 37 -10.63 14.16 -8.44
CA LYS A 37 -11.20 14.74 -7.20
C LYS A 37 -12.44 13.99 -6.68
N ASP A 38 -12.75 12.82 -7.23
CA ASP A 38 -13.76 11.90 -6.73
C ASP A 38 -13.21 10.47 -6.70
N TRP A 39 -13.01 9.95 -5.49
CA TRP A 39 -12.48 8.61 -5.28
C TRP A 39 -13.40 7.51 -5.80
N ARG A 40 -14.69 7.79 -6.03
CA ARG A 40 -15.65 6.82 -6.58
C ARG A 40 -15.36 6.48 -8.04
N GLU A 41 -14.70 7.37 -8.78
CA GLU A 41 -14.28 7.10 -10.16
C GLU A 41 -13.03 6.20 -10.23
N CYS A 42 -12.25 6.13 -9.15
CA CYS A 42 -11.00 5.37 -9.05
C CYS A 42 -11.20 3.91 -8.61
N ASN A 43 -12.30 3.28 -9.01
CA ASN A 43 -12.65 1.93 -8.56
C ASN A 43 -11.55 0.92 -8.95
N GLU A 44 -11.00 1.03 -10.16
CA GLU A 44 -9.96 0.10 -10.64
C GLU A 44 -8.69 0.16 -9.77
N GLU A 45 -8.20 1.36 -9.48
CA GLU A 45 -7.03 1.59 -8.63
C GLU A 45 -7.29 1.08 -7.21
N LEU A 46 -8.48 1.37 -6.67
CA LEU A 46 -8.90 0.89 -5.34
C LEU A 46 -8.97 -0.64 -5.28
N GLN A 47 -9.45 -1.33 -6.33
CA GLN A 47 -9.44 -2.79 -6.38
C GLN A 47 -8.01 -3.35 -6.41
N LYS A 48 -7.10 -2.73 -7.17
CA LYS A 48 -5.69 -3.14 -7.21
C LYS A 48 -5.05 -3.01 -5.84
N PHE A 49 -5.23 -1.87 -5.18
CA PHE A 49 -4.71 -1.65 -3.83
C PHE A 49 -5.28 -2.62 -2.81
N ARG A 50 -6.60 -2.86 -2.85
CA ARG A 50 -7.27 -3.85 -1.98
C ARG A 50 -6.73 -5.25 -2.20
N SER A 51 -6.57 -5.66 -3.45
CA SER A 51 -6.06 -7.00 -3.81
C SER A 51 -4.64 -7.20 -3.28
N CYS A 52 -3.78 -6.19 -3.43
CA CYS A 52 -2.42 -6.24 -2.88
C CYS A 52 -2.43 -6.41 -1.35
N MET A 53 -3.24 -5.62 -0.64
CA MET A 53 -3.33 -5.72 0.82
C MET A 53 -3.90 -7.05 1.30
N GLN A 54 -4.85 -7.63 0.57
CA GLN A 54 -5.40 -8.94 0.88
C GLN A 54 -4.35 -10.04 0.73
N ASN A 55 -3.53 -10.00 -0.33
CA ASN A 55 -2.42 -10.93 -0.50
C ASN A 55 -1.41 -10.81 0.64
N TYR A 56 -1.01 -9.58 1.01
CA TYR A 56 -0.14 -9.35 2.16
C TYR A 56 -0.71 -9.93 3.47
N MET A 57 -2.00 -9.74 3.72
CA MET A 57 -2.66 -10.30 4.91
C MET A 57 -2.64 -11.83 4.90
N GLN A 58 -2.89 -12.44 3.75
CA GLN A 58 -2.85 -13.90 3.61
C GLN A 58 -1.43 -14.44 3.83
N ASP A 59 -0.42 -13.84 3.20
CA ASP A 59 0.99 -14.21 3.39
C ASP A 59 1.41 -14.07 4.86
N LYS A 60 0.94 -13.01 5.55
CA LYS A 60 1.19 -12.82 6.97
C LYS A 60 0.56 -13.94 7.82
N LEU A 61 -0.67 -14.34 7.53
CA LEU A 61 -1.34 -15.44 8.22
C LEU A 61 -0.59 -16.78 8.01
N GLU A 62 -0.19 -17.07 6.77
CA GLU A 62 0.59 -18.26 6.43
C GLU A 62 1.95 -18.27 7.13
N SER A 63 2.66 -17.13 7.15
CA SER A 63 3.95 -17.01 7.84
C SER A 63 3.81 -17.20 9.36
N SER A 64 2.69 -16.74 9.95
CA SER A 64 2.41 -16.90 11.37
C SER A 64 2.03 -18.35 11.75
N GLN A 65 1.45 -19.12 10.83
CA GLN A 65 1.17 -20.54 11.02
C GLN A 65 2.43 -21.41 10.87
N LYS A 66 3.35 -21.03 9.98
CA LYS A 66 4.66 -21.69 9.83
C LYS A 66 5.61 -21.46 11.00
N ALA A 67 5.47 -20.35 11.72
CA ALA A 67 6.30 -20.06 12.90
C ALA A 67 5.87 -20.82 14.16
N SER A 68 4.71 -21.49 14.14
CA SER A 68 4.11 -22.15 15.30
C SER A 68 4.10 -23.69 15.21
N ASN A 69 4.65 -24.28 14.14
CA ASN A 69 4.87 -25.72 13.96
C ASN A 69 6.35 -26.07 14.01
#